data_AF-T1A4N4-F1
#
_entry.id   AF-T1A4N4-F1
#
_cell.length_a   1.000
_cell.length_b   1.000
_cell.length_c   1.000
_cell.angle_alpha   90.00
_cell.angle_beta   90.00
_cell.angle_gamma   90.00
#
_symmetry.space_group_name_H-M   'P 1'
#
loop_
_entity.id
_entity.type
_entity.pdbx_description
1 polymer ?
#
loop_
_entity_poly.entity_id
_entity_poly.type
_entity_poly.pdbx_seq_one_letter_code
_entity_poly.pdbx_strand_id
1 'polypeptide(L)'
;MYLGRSVDGDATSGAQRSTLVLGPSRSGKTSSLIVPNLLMTTRSCVVTSTKDDVVSLMARSRRDGATLLYDPSGTVPTPPGVHRIGYSPVHQARTWDGAVLATRSLLDVARRARVERGDDHWSERAGALVAPLLHAAALADESLGALATRVDARRGDDALAALTERYGAAHPSSALLSGVLATEERERSGIWS
;
A
#
# COMPACT_ATOMS: atom_id res chain seq x y z
N MET A 1 7.45 13.25 20.55
CA MET A 1 8.46 13.65 19.55
C MET A 1 9.27 14.81 20.12
N TYR A 2 10.59 14.82 19.99
CA TYR A 2 11.44 15.96 20.39
C TYR A 2 11.28 17.10 19.37
N LEU A 3 11.10 18.33 19.85
CA LEU A 3 10.79 19.51 19.04
C LEU A 3 11.94 20.53 19.01
N GLY A 4 12.94 20.37 19.88
CA GLY A 4 14.03 21.32 20.06
C GLY A 4 14.23 21.69 21.52
N ARG A 5 15.12 22.65 21.77
CA ARG A 5 15.42 23.16 23.10
C ARG A 5 14.85 24.57 23.26
N SER A 6 14.12 24.82 24.33
CA SER A 6 13.65 26.13 24.76
C SER A 6 14.53 26.66 25.90
N VAL A 7 14.20 27.87 26.38
CA VAL A 7 14.83 28.48 27.57
C VAL A 7 14.62 27.63 28.83
N ASP A 8 13.54 26.84 28.89
CA ASP A 8 13.17 26.00 30.04
C ASP A 8 13.65 24.56 29.90
N GLY A 9 14.39 24.22 28.83
CA GLY A 9 14.93 22.90 28.57
C GLY A 9 14.40 22.25 27.29
N ASP A 10 14.41 20.93 27.24
CA ASP A 10 14.02 20.18 26.04
C ASP A 10 12.50 20.17 25.86
N ALA A 11 12.02 20.54 24.67
CA ALA A 11 10.61 20.55 24.31
C ALA A 11 10.22 19.25 23.59
N THR A 12 9.11 18.63 24.01
CA THR A 12 8.57 17.43 23.34
C THR A 12 7.06 17.52 23.18
N SER A 13 6.51 16.87 22.15
CA SER A 13 5.07 16.79 21.93
C SER A 13 4.35 15.80 22.86
N GLY A 14 5.06 14.98 23.63
CA GLY A 14 4.48 13.91 24.44
C GLY A 14 4.09 12.65 23.65
N ALA A 15 3.64 11.61 24.37
CA ALA A 15 3.17 10.35 23.80
C ALA A 15 1.74 10.49 23.23
N GLN A 16 1.41 9.71 22.20
CA GLN A 16 0.08 9.67 21.58
C GLN A 16 -0.43 11.03 21.07
N ARG A 17 0.48 11.96 20.76
CA ARG A 17 0.16 13.26 20.14
C ARG A 17 0.78 13.37 18.76
N SER A 18 0.02 13.96 17.84
CA SER A 18 0.48 14.30 16.50
C SER A 18 1.22 15.63 16.50
N THR A 19 2.19 15.80 15.59
CA THR A 19 2.96 17.03 15.43
C THR A 19 2.99 17.42 13.96
N LEU A 20 2.52 18.63 13.65
CA LEU A 20 2.61 19.24 12.33
C LEU A 20 3.76 20.23 12.31
N VAL A 21 4.71 20.06 11.39
CA VAL A 21 5.83 20.99 11.19
C VAL A 21 5.79 21.58 9.80
N LEU A 22 5.65 22.91 9.75
CA LEU A 22 5.58 23.69 8.52
C LEU A 22 6.90 24.40 8.27
N GLY A 23 7.38 24.31 7.03
CA GLY A 23 8.56 25.03 6.59
C GLY A 23 8.79 24.85 5.10
N PRO A 24 9.38 25.83 4.40
CA PRO A 24 9.59 25.75 2.95
C PRO A 24 10.56 24.62 2.57
N SER A 25 10.73 24.34 1.28
CA SER A 25 11.78 23.42 0.83
C SER A 25 13.15 23.92 1.31
N ARG A 26 14.05 22.98 1.67
CA ARG A 26 15.41 23.26 2.18
C ARG A 26 15.50 24.06 3.50
N SER A 27 14.40 24.24 4.24
CA SER A 27 14.39 24.83 5.60
C SER A 27 15.02 23.97 6.70
N GLY A 28 15.59 22.82 6.37
CA GLY A 28 16.22 21.93 7.35
C GLY A 28 15.29 20.99 8.10
N LYS A 29 13.97 20.91 7.81
CA LYS A 29 13.02 19.99 8.50
C LYS A 29 13.57 18.57 8.68
N THR A 30 14.22 18.01 7.65
CA THR A 30 14.81 16.67 7.74
C THR A 30 15.94 16.61 8.76
N SER A 31 16.90 17.53 8.68
CA SER A 31 18.10 17.54 9.53
C SER A 31 17.85 18.03 10.96
N SER A 32 16.91 18.96 11.16
CA SER A 32 16.64 19.55 12.47
C SER A 32 15.59 18.78 13.29
N LEU A 33 14.72 18.00 12.63
CA LEU A 33 13.61 17.35 13.30
C LEU A 33 13.54 15.85 13.04
N ILE A 34 13.53 15.41 11.78
CA ILE A 34 13.33 14.00 11.44
C ILE A 34 14.53 13.16 11.89
N VAL A 35 15.74 13.51 11.43
CA VAL A 35 16.96 12.74 11.72
C VAL A 35 17.27 12.67 13.22
N PRO A 36 17.22 13.77 14.01
CA PRO A 36 17.45 13.69 15.44
C PRO A 36 16.44 12.77 16.16
N ASN A 37 15.15 12.87 15.82
CA ASN A 37 14.13 12.00 16.41
C ASN A 37 14.35 10.53 16.03
N LEU A 38 14.76 10.25 14.80
CA LEU A 38 15.12 8.91 14.39
C LEU A 38 16.31 8.41 15.21
N LEU A 39 17.39 9.16 15.32
CA LEU A 39 18.60 8.74 16.07
C LEU A 39 18.34 8.50 17.56
N MET A 40 17.40 9.23 18.18
CA MET A 40 17.07 9.09 19.60
C MET A 40 16.03 8.00 19.89
N THR A 41 15.20 7.61 18.93
CA THR A 41 14.13 6.62 19.19
C THR A 41 14.70 5.22 19.42
N THR A 42 14.15 4.49 20.39
CA THR A 42 14.40 3.06 20.60
C THR A 42 13.29 2.17 20.02
N ARG A 43 12.32 2.77 19.33
CA ARG A 43 11.16 2.09 18.72
C ARG A 43 11.31 2.04 17.20
N SER A 44 10.68 1.05 16.58
CA SER A 44 10.55 0.99 15.12
C SER A 44 9.82 2.22 14.58
N CYS A 45 10.31 2.77 13.48
CA CYS A 45 9.73 3.95 12.82
C CYS A 45 9.51 3.66 11.33
N VAL A 46 8.39 4.16 10.80
CA VAL A 46 8.13 4.22 9.35
C VAL A 46 8.27 5.67 8.93
N VAL A 47 9.08 5.92 7.90
CA VAL A 47 9.30 7.26 7.35
C VAL A 47 8.96 7.25 5.88
N THR A 48 8.03 8.13 5.49
CA THR A 48 7.72 8.40 4.09
C THR A 48 8.49 9.64 3.64
N SER A 49 9.33 9.52 2.61
CA SER A 49 10.08 10.64 2.04
C SER A 49 10.01 10.56 0.52
N THR A 50 9.97 11.72 -0.13
CA THR A 50 10.12 11.85 -1.59
C THR A 50 11.58 11.99 -2.02
N LYS A 51 12.52 11.91 -1.06
CA LYS A 51 13.97 12.00 -1.25
C LYS A 51 14.67 10.85 -0.55
N ASP A 52 15.89 10.56 -0.99
CA ASP A 52 16.77 9.52 -0.45
C ASP A 52 17.61 9.98 0.76
N ASP A 53 17.47 11.24 1.18
CA ASP A 53 18.28 11.88 2.23
C ASP A 53 18.17 11.17 3.58
N VAL A 54 16.95 10.83 4.01
CA VAL A 54 16.72 10.13 5.29
C VAL A 54 17.35 8.74 5.29
N VAL A 55 17.06 7.91 4.27
CA VAL A 55 17.60 6.53 4.24
C VAL A 55 19.11 6.54 4.12
N SER A 56 19.68 7.48 3.35
CA SER A 56 21.13 7.64 3.21
C SER A 56 21.81 8.06 4.51
N LEU A 57 21.19 8.96 5.29
CA LEU A 57 21.69 9.37 6.60
C LEU A 57 21.58 8.23 7.63
N MET A 58 20.44 7.54 7.66
CA MET A 58 20.22 6.43 8.59
C MET A 58 21.12 5.23 8.29
N ALA A 59 21.41 4.94 7.02
CA ALA A 59 22.35 3.88 6.64
C ALA A 59 23.77 4.10 7.17
N ARG A 60 24.20 5.36 7.31
CA ARG A 60 25.51 5.73 7.88
C ARG A 60 25.50 5.79 9.40
N SER A 61 24.33 5.79 10.04
CA SER A 61 24.22 5.83 11.49
C SER A 61 24.58 4.47 12.08
N ARG A 62 25.49 4.43 13.05
CA ARG A 62 25.81 3.19 13.78
C ARG A 62 24.68 2.93 14.77
N ARG A 63 23.77 2.01 14.42
CA ARG A 63 22.63 1.66 15.26
C ARG A 63 22.42 0.16 15.27
N ASP A 64 21.99 -0.34 16.42
CA ASP A 64 21.56 -1.72 16.59
C ASP A 64 20.14 -1.86 16.02
N GLY A 65 20.02 -2.10 14.72
CA GLY A 65 18.73 -2.30 14.06
C GLY A 65 18.82 -2.37 12.54
N ALA A 66 17.85 -3.05 11.93
CA ALA A 66 17.75 -3.14 10.48
C ALA A 66 17.15 -1.85 9.89
N THR A 67 17.76 -1.32 8.83
CA THR A 67 17.16 -0.28 8.01
C THR A 67 16.55 -0.92 6.77
N LEU A 68 15.24 -0.72 6.58
CA LEU A 68 14.51 -1.27 5.44
C LEU A 68 14.16 -0.15 4.44
N LEU A 69 14.28 -0.43 3.15
CA LEU A 69 13.90 0.47 2.07
C LEU A 69 12.76 -0.13 1.26
N TYR A 70 11.58 0.47 1.35
CA TYR A 70 10.49 0.24 0.41
C TYR A 70 10.45 1.39 -0.60
N ASP A 71 10.79 1.08 -1.85
CA ASP A 71 10.70 2.01 -2.98
C ASP A 71 10.13 1.27 -4.19
N PRO A 72 8.81 1.34 -4.42
CA PRO A 72 8.17 0.67 -5.55
C PRO A 72 8.54 1.29 -6.90
N SER A 73 9.09 2.51 -6.93
CA SER A 73 9.53 3.16 -8.17
C SER A 73 10.88 2.65 -8.67
N GLY A 74 11.68 2.02 -7.79
CA GLY A 74 13.02 1.56 -8.10
C GLY A 74 14.02 2.69 -8.38
N THR A 75 13.68 3.95 -8.06
CA THR A 75 14.50 5.13 -8.38
C THR A 75 15.55 5.46 -7.32
N VAL A 76 15.39 4.98 -6.09
CA VAL A 76 16.32 5.23 -4.98
C VAL A 76 17.36 4.11 -4.95
N PRO A 77 18.67 4.36 -5.09
CA PRO A 77 19.70 3.33 -4.90
C PRO A 77 19.67 2.81 -3.45
N THR A 78 19.84 1.50 -3.25
CA THR A 78 19.88 0.92 -1.90
C THR A 78 21.24 1.21 -1.24
N PRO A 79 21.32 1.96 -0.13
CA PRO A 79 22.60 2.21 0.53
C PRO A 79 23.19 0.93 1.15
N PRO A 80 24.52 0.87 1.38
CA PRO A 80 25.14 -0.25 2.09
C PRO A 80 24.51 -0.50 3.47
N GLY A 81 24.27 -1.76 3.81
CA GLY A 81 23.65 -2.15 5.08
C GLY A 81 22.12 -1.94 5.15
N VAL A 82 21.50 -1.42 4.09
CA VAL A 82 20.03 -1.29 4.00
C VAL A 82 19.45 -2.49 3.25
N HIS A 83 18.35 -3.04 3.76
CA HIS A 83 17.63 -4.13 3.10
C HIS A 83 16.45 -3.58 2.30
N ARG A 84 16.48 -3.77 0.98
CA ARG A 84 15.32 -3.46 0.14
C ARG A 84 14.21 -4.48 0.42
N ILE A 85 12.99 -3.98 0.59
CA ILE A 85 11.79 -4.78 0.76
C ILE A 85 10.76 -4.43 -0.32
N GLY A 86 9.89 -5.38 -0.61
CA GLY A 86 8.75 -5.22 -1.52
C GLY A 86 7.43 -5.40 -0.78
N TYR A 87 6.35 -4.98 -1.44
CA TYR A 87 4.99 -5.21 -0.99
C TYR A 87 4.18 -5.79 -2.15
N SER A 88 3.41 -6.84 -1.87
CA SER A 88 2.41 -7.39 -2.80
C SER A 88 1.09 -7.58 -2.05
N PRO A 89 -0.02 -7.00 -2.55
CA PRO A 89 -1.34 -7.19 -1.94
C PRO A 89 -1.82 -8.65 -2.02
N VAL A 90 -1.25 -9.45 -2.94
CA VAL A 90 -1.52 -10.88 -3.06
C VAL A 90 -1.24 -11.62 -1.74
N HIS A 91 -0.18 -11.23 -1.01
CA HIS A 91 0.15 -11.88 0.26
C HIS A 91 -0.93 -11.68 1.34
N GLN A 92 -1.60 -10.51 1.35
CA GLN A 92 -2.71 -10.25 2.28
C GLN A 92 -3.98 -11.00 1.87
N ALA A 93 -4.13 -11.29 0.58
CA ALA A 93 -5.32 -11.91 0.01
C ALA A 93 -5.40 -13.44 0.15
N ARG A 94 -4.57 -14.07 1.00
CA ARG A 94 -4.70 -15.51 1.31
C ARG A 94 -6.01 -15.86 2.02
N THR A 95 -6.67 -14.87 2.61
CA THR A 95 -8.04 -14.97 3.14
C THR A 95 -8.95 -14.04 2.36
N TRP A 96 -10.25 -14.35 2.33
CA TRP A 96 -11.23 -13.49 1.66
C TRP A 96 -11.27 -12.09 2.27
N ASP A 97 -11.31 -11.98 3.60
CA ASP A 97 -11.31 -10.68 4.30
C ASP A 97 -10.02 -9.89 4.01
N GLY A 98 -8.88 -10.58 3.97
CA GLY A 98 -7.61 -9.98 3.58
C GLY A 98 -7.61 -9.45 2.14
N ALA A 99 -8.27 -10.15 1.21
CA ALA A 99 -8.43 -9.68 -0.16
C ALA A 99 -9.32 -8.43 -0.24
N VAL A 100 -10.43 -8.41 0.49
CA VAL A 100 -11.31 -7.24 0.60
C VAL A 100 -10.57 -6.03 1.17
N LEU A 101 -9.78 -6.21 2.24
CA LEU A 101 -8.98 -5.15 2.85
C LEU A 101 -7.87 -4.62 1.94
N ALA A 102 -7.17 -5.52 1.24
CA ALA A 102 -6.14 -5.16 0.28
C ALA A 102 -6.73 -4.36 -0.90
N THR A 103 -7.85 -4.82 -1.47
CA THR A 103 -8.55 -4.12 -2.55
C THR A 103 -9.07 -2.75 -2.11
N ARG A 104 -9.66 -2.64 -0.92
CA ARG A 104 -10.08 -1.33 -0.36
C ARG A 104 -8.91 -0.36 -0.27
N SER A 105 -7.76 -0.82 0.21
CA SER A 105 -6.55 0.00 0.32
C SER A 105 -6.05 0.49 -1.05
N LEU A 106 -6.08 -0.38 -2.07
CA LEU A 106 -5.70 -0.02 -3.44
C LEU A 106 -6.65 1.03 -4.05
N LEU A 107 -7.96 0.81 -3.92
CA LEU A 107 -8.97 1.73 -4.45
C LEU A 107 -8.96 3.08 -3.75
N ASP A 108 -8.67 3.09 -2.45
CA ASP A 108 -8.60 4.33 -1.67
C ASP A 108 -7.43 5.23 -2.08
N VAL A 109 -6.32 4.64 -2.54
CA VAL A 109 -5.22 5.38 -3.16
C VAL A 109 -5.65 5.94 -4.52
N ALA A 110 -6.34 5.14 -5.34
CA ALA A 110 -6.83 5.56 -6.66
C ALA A 110 -7.82 6.72 -6.57
N ARG A 111 -8.77 6.68 -5.62
CA ARG A 111 -9.74 7.76 -5.36
C ARG A 111 -9.06 9.06 -4.97
N ARG A 112 -8.05 9.03 -4.10
CA ARG A 112 -7.33 10.27 -3.70
C ARG A 112 -6.60 10.94 -4.86
N ALA A 113 -6.27 10.20 -5.92
CA ALA A 113 -5.65 10.74 -7.12
C ALA A 113 -6.67 11.40 -8.09
N ARG A 114 -7.98 11.11 -7.96
CA ARG A 114 -9.05 11.61 -8.84
C ARG A 114 -10.11 12.37 -8.04
N VAL A 115 -10.17 13.69 -8.20
CA VAL A 115 -11.00 14.59 -7.38
C VAL A 115 -12.48 14.65 -7.84
N GLU A 116 -12.89 13.86 -8.83
CA GLU A 116 -14.21 14.01 -9.47
C GLU A 116 -15.31 13.08 -8.91
N ARG A 117 -16.51 13.66 -8.71
CA ARG A 117 -17.67 13.07 -8.01
C ARG A 117 -18.44 11.97 -8.77
N GLY A 118 -17.84 11.37 -9.81
CA GLY A 118 -18.44 10.29 -10.60
C GLY A 118 -17.86 8.89 -10.35
N ASP A 119 -16.81 8.79 -9.54
CA ASP A 119 -15.95 7.60 -9.45
C ASP A 119 -16.41 6.54 -8.43
N ASP A 120 -17.44 6.82 -7.63
CA ASP A 120 -17.87 5.92 -6.55
C ASP A 120 -18.42 4.59 -7.11
N HIS A 121 -19.20 4.68 -8.18
CA HIS A 121 -19.78 3.49 -8.83
C HIS A 121 -18.73 2.63 -9.54
N TRP A 122 -17.74 3.27 -10.19
CA TRP A 122 -16.62 2.56 -10.82
C TRP A 122 -15.69 1.93 -9.78
N SER A 123 -15.43 2.62 -8.68
CA SER A 123 -14.64 2.10 -7.57
C SER A 123 -15.29 0.87 -6.92
N GLU A 124 -16.61 0.88 -6.76
CA GLU A 124 -17.36 -0.24 -6.21
C GLU A 124 -17.29 -1.46 -7.13
N ARG A 125 -17.50 -1.26 -8.44
CA ARG A 125 -17.40 -2.34 -9.44
C ARG A 125 -15.98 -2.88 -9.60
N ALA A 126 -14.98 -2.01 -9.60
CA ALA A 126 -13.57 -2.42 -9.57
C ALA A 126 -13.26 -3.22 -8.30
N GLY A 127 -13.85 -2.86 -7.16
CA GLY A 127 -13.73 -3.63 -5.91
C GLY A 127 -14.32 -5.04 -6.02
N ALA A 128 -15.53 -5.15 -6.58
CA ALA A 128 -16.21 -6.41 -6.82
C ALA A 128 -15.45 -7.35 -7.77
N LEU A 129 -14.62 -6.80 -8.66
CA LEU A 129 -13.75 -7.55 -9.55
C LEU A 129 -12.39 -7.91 -8.92
N VAL A 130 -11.68 -6.89 -8.41
CA VAL A 130 -10.28 -7.02 -7.98
C VAL A 130 -10.18 -7.87 -6.72
N ALA A 131 -11.12 -7.76 -5.77
CA ALA A 131 -11.08 -8.57 -4.54
C ALA A 131 -11.10 -10.08 -4.80
N PRO A 132 -12.06 -10.65 -5.57
CA PRO A 132 -12.05 -12.08 -5.84
C PRO A 132 -10.91 -12.54 -6.74
N LEU A 133 -10.49 -11.75 -7.73
CA LEU A 133 -9.32 -12.10 -8.54
C LEU A 133 -8.02 -12.10 -7.72
N LEU A 134 -7.86 -11.13 -6.82
CA LEU A 134 -6.72 -11.06 -5.91
C LEU A 134 -6.72 -12.26 -4.94
N HIS A 135 -7.89 -12.66 -4.44
CA HIS A 135 -8.02 -13.86 -3.60
C HIS A 135 -7.66 -15.14 -4.36
N ALA A 136 -8.19 -15.31 -5.58
CA ALA A 136 -7.88 -16.45 -6.43
C ALA A 136 -6.38 -16.53 -6.76
N ALA A 137 -5.77 -15.39 -7.11
CA ALA A 137 -4.32 -15.30 -7.35
C ALA A 137 -3.50 -15.73 -6.12
N ALA A 138 -3.92 -15.31 -4.92
CA ALA A 138 -3.23 -15.70 -3.68
C ALA A 138 -3.36 -17.18 -3.34
N LEU A 139 -4.47 -17.82 -3.70
CA LEU A 139 -4.68 -19.26 -3.54
C LEU A 139 -3.89 -20.09 -4.56
N ALA A 140 -3.66 -19.54 -5.75
CA ALA A 140 -2.87 -20.15 -6.81
C ALA A 140 -1.36 -19.80 -6.74
N ASP A 141 -0.93 -19.08 -5.69
CA ASP A 141 0.42 -18.52 -5.56
C ASP A 141 0.90 -17.74 -6.81
N GLU A 142 -0.04 -17.08 -7.50
CA GLU A 142 0.23 -16.22 -8.65
C GLU A 142 0.91 -14.91 -8.21
N SER A 143 1.78 -14.37 -9.08
CA SER A 143 2.40 -13.06 -8.83
C SER A 143 1.43 -11.91 -9.11
N LEU A 144 1.70 -10.73 -8.53
CA LEU A 144 0.95 -9.51 -8.86
C LEU A 144 1.00 -9.18 -10.36
N GLY A 145 2.12 -9.48 -11.03
CA GLY A 145 2.26 -9.29 -12.47
C GLY A 145 1.35 -10.22 -13.28
N ALA A 146 1.25 -11.49 -12.88
CA ALA A 146 0.33 -12.44 -13.51
C ALA A 146 -1.14 -12.01 -13.33
N LEU A 147 -1.49 -11.55 -12.13
CA LEU A 147 -2.80 -10.97 -11.85
C LEU A 147 -3.08 -9.72 -12.72
N ALA A 148 -2.12 -8.81 -12.86
CA ALA A 148 -2.27 -7.64 -13.73
C ALA A 148 -2.50 -8.04 -15.19
N THR A 149 -1.68 -8.96 -15.73
CA THR A 149 -1.87 -9.50 -17.09
C THR A 149 -3.24 -10.17 -17.28
N ARG A 150 -3.74 -10.84 -16.26
CA ARG A 150 -5.07 -11.46 -16.25
C ARG A 150 -6.18 -10.40 -16.29
N VAL A 151 -6.03 -9.33 -15.52
CA VAL A 151 -6.96 -8.18 -15.51
C VAL A 151 -6.98 -7.50 -16.87
N ASP A 152 -5.82 -7.19 -17.44
CA ASP A 152 -5.71 -6.58 -18.78
C ASP A 152 -6.33 -7.46 -19.87
N ALA A 153 -6.14 -8.77 -19.76
CA ALA A 153 -6.73 -9.75 -20.67
C ALA A 153 -8.19 -10.09 -20.38
N ARG A 154 -8.80 -9.49 -19.35
CA ARG A 154 -10.20 -9.71 -18.94
C ARG A 154 -10.54 -11.17 -18.64
N ARG A 155 -9.60 -11.92 -18.06
CA ARG A 155 -9.74 -13.35 -17.77
C ARG A 155 -10.13 -13.61 -16.31
N GLY A 156 -11.37 -14.02 -16.08
CA GLY A 156 -11.87 -14.34 -14.72
C GLY A 156 -12.54 -15.69 -14.55
N ASP A 157 -12.85 -16.41 -15.63
CA ASP A 157 -13.69 -17.61 -15.57
C ASP A 157 -13.04 -18.79 -14.82
N ASP A 158 -11.74 -19.01 -15.04
CA ASP A 158 -10.95 -20.02 -14.32
C ASP A 158 -10.80 -19.67 -12.83
N ALA A 159 -10.61 -18.39 -12.51
CA ALA A 159 -10.61 -17.92 -11.13
C ALA A 159 -11.97 -18.14 -10.46
N LEU A 160 -13.07 -17.86 -11.16
CA LEU A 160 -14.43 -18.12 -10.68
C LEU A 160 -14.67 -19.62 -10.46
N ALA A 161 -14.24 -20.46 -11.40
CA ALA A 161 -14.36 -21.90 -11.28
C ALA A 161 -13.61 -22.42 -10.04
N ALA A 162 -12.35 -21.99 -9.84
CA ALA A 162 -11.55 -22.38 -8.67
C ALA A 162 -12.15 -21.92 -7.34
N LEU A 163 -12.67 -20.68 -7.28
CA LEU A 163 -13.33 -20.16 -6.08
C LEU A 163 -14.64 -20.91 -5.79
N THR A 164 -15.40 -21.23 -6.83
CA THR A 164 -16.67 -21.97 -6.71
C THR A 164 -16.44 -23.41 -6.28
N GLU A 165 -15.42 -24.08 -6.82
CA GLU A 165 -15.02 -25.43 -6.40
C GLU A 165 -14.61 -25.45 -4.92
N ARG A 166 -13.84 -24.44 -4.49
CA ARG A 166 -13.31 -24.39 -3.13
C ARG A 166 -14.33 -24.00 -2.06
N TYR A 167 -15.21 -23.05 -2.34
CA TYR A 167 -16.10 -22.45 -1.32
C TYR A 167 -17.59 -22.55 -1.66
N GLY A 168 -17.95 -22.98 -2.86
CA GLY A 168 -19.31 -22.97 -3.38
C GLY A 168 -19.70 -21.64 -4.05
N ALA A 169 -20.79 -21.68 -4.81
CA ALA A 169 -21.29 -20.53 -5.59
C ALA A 169 -21.82 -19.39 -4.72
N ALA A 170 -22.35 -19.71 -3.53
CA ALA A 170 -22.90 -18.73 -2.60
C ALA A 170 -21.85 -17.97 -1.79
N HIS A 171 -20.59 -18.41 -1.80
CA HIS A 171 -19.52 -17.71 -1.08
C HIS A 171 -19.29 -16.32 -1.70
N PRO A 172 -19.08 -15.25 -0.89
CA PRO A 172 -18.97 -13.89 -1.41
C PRO A 172 -17.94 -13.70 -2.53
N SER A 173 -16.79 -14.39 -2.45
CA SER A 173 -15.76 -14.32 -3.51
C SER A 173 -16.27 -14.83 -4.86
N SER A 174 -17.07 -15.91 -4.86
CA SER A 174 -17.62 -16.54 -6.06
C SER A 174 -18.80 -15.74 -6.60
N ALA A 175 -19.74 -15.38 -5.71
CA ALA A 175 -20.94 -14.64 -6.06
C ALA A 175 -20.62 -13.25 -6.65
N LEU A 176 -19.67 -12.52 -6.06
CA LEU A 176 -19.25 -11.21 -6.58
C LEU A 176 -18.61 -11.31 -7.95
N LEU A 177 -17.65 -12.22 -8.14
CA LEU A 177 -16.97 -12.39 -9.41
C LEU A 177 -17.94 -12.84 -10.51
N SER A 178 -18.84 -13.78 -10.18
CA SER A 178 -19.89 -14.22 -11.10
C SER A 178 -20.79 -13.06 -11.53
N GLY A 179 -21.22 -12.20 -10.59
CA GLY A 179 -22.02 -11.02 -10.90
C GLY A 179 -21.31 -10.04 -11.84
N VAL A 180 -20.02 -9.80 -11.62
CA VAL A 180 -19.23 -8.92 -12.50
C VAL A 180 -19.07 -9.52 -13.90
N LEU A 181 -18.74 -10.82 -14.00
CA LEU A 181 -18.56 -11.49 -15.30
C LEU A 181 -19.88 -11.60 -16.08
N ALA A 182 -21.01 -11.72 -15.40
CA ALA A 182 -22.34 -11.75 -16.00
C ALA A 182 -22.86 -10.37 -16.47
N THR A 183 -22.21 -9.27 -16.08
CA THR A 183 -22.63 -7.91 -16.44
C THR A 183 -22.48 -7.67 -17.96
N GLU A 184 -23.42 -6.97 -18.61
CA GLU A 184 -23.45 -6.64 -20.05
C GLU A 184 -22.10 -6.10 -20.58
N GLU A 185 -21.71 -6.46 -21.81
CA GLU A 185 -20.35 -6.24 -22.36
C GLU A 185 -19.91 -4.76 -22.35
N ARG A 186 -20.88 -3.86 -22.55
CA ARG A 186 -20.66 -2.40 -22.56
C ARG A 186 -20.38 -1.84 -21.17
N GLU A 187 -21.02 -2.38 -20.13
CA GLU A 187 -20.77 -2.00 -18.73
C GLU A 187 -19.54 -2.73 -18.18
N ARG A 188 -19.35 -3.99 -18.53
CA ARG A 188 -18.17 -4.80 -18.22
C ARG A 188 -16.90 -4.12 -18.71
N SER A 189 -16.91 -3.57 -19.92
CA SER A 189 -15.76 -2.88 -20.51
C SER A 189 -15.25 -1.67 -19.72
N GLY A 190 -16.10 -1.01 -18.93
CA GLY A 190 -15.67 0.08 -18.05
C GLY A 190 -15.15 -0.38 -16.69
N ILE A 191 -15.49 -1.60 -16.25
CA ILE A 191 -15.01 -2.16 -14.96
C ILE A 191 -13.55 -2.61 -15.08
N TRP A 192 -13.17 -3.11 -16.26
CA TRP A 192 -11.80 -3.52 -16.57
C TRP A 192 -10.88 -2.36 -17.01
N SER A 193 -11.42 -1.15 -17.23
CA SER A 193 -10.67 0.02 -17.70
C SER A 193 -10.18 0.89 -16.55
#